data_AF-A0A327Z226-F1
#
_entry.id   AF-A0A327Z226-F1
#
_cell.length_a   1.000
_cell.length_b   1.000
_cell.length_c   1.000
_cell.angle_alpha   90.00
_cell.angle_beta   90.00
_cell.angle_gamma   90.00
#
_symmetry.space_group_name_H-M   'P 1'
#
loop_
_entity.id
_entity.type
_entity.pdbx_description
1 polymer ?
#
loop_
_entity_poly.entity_id
_entity_poly.type
_entity_poly.pdbx_seq_one_letter_code
_entity_poly.pdbx_strand_id
1 'polypeptide(L)'
;MMAHRTGSTDLTDWITTAVDTGLPGISTFARHLATDLAAVTAGLTLHWSSGPVEGNVNRIKMLKRQTYGRANFDLLRKRVLLA
;
A
#
# COMPACT_ATOMS: atom_id res chain seq x y z
N MET A 1 -7.42 -8.47 3.03
CA MET A 1 -7.29 -8.87 1.61
C MET A 1 -8.50 -8.28 0.87
N MET A 2 -8.33 -7.78 -0.36
CA MET A 2 -9.45 -7.27 -1.16
C MET A 2 -10.46 -8.39 -1.40
N ALA A 3 -11.69 -8.22 -0.89
CA ALA A 3 -12.74 -9.23 -0.95
C ALA A 3 -13.43 -9.27 -2.33
N HIS A 4 -13.38 -8.16 -3.07
CA HIS A 4 -13.99 -8.01 -4.40
C HIS A 4 -12.98 -7.37 -5.36
N ARG A 5 -12.92 -7.88 -6.60
CA ARG A 5 -11.98 -7.44 -7.65
C ARG A 5 -12.75 -6.84 -8.83
N THR A 6 -13.38 -5.68 -8.63
CA THR A 6 -14.20 -4.99 -9.63
C THR A 6 -13.44 -3.85 -10.34
N GLY A 7 -12.11 -3.80 -10.20
CA GLY A 7 -11.28 -2.70 -10.71
C GLY A 7 -11.28 -2.52 -12.23
N SER A 8 -11.76 -3.52 -12.99
CA SER A 8 -11.90 -3.43 -14.45
C SER A 8 -13.09 -2.61 -14.91
N THR A 9 -14.09 -2.39 -14.05
CA THR A 9 -15.39 -1.85 -14.48
C THR A 9 -15.64 -0.45 -13.95
N ASP A 10 -15.37 -0.21 -12.65
CA ASP A 10 -15.87 1.01 -11.98
C ASP A 10 -14.75 2.03 -11.65
N LEU A 11 -13.48 1.66 -11.84
CA LEU A 11 -12.34 2.44 -11.33
C LEU A 11 -12.22 3.82 -11.98
N THR A 12 -12.36 3.91 -13.30
CA THR A 12 -12.21 5.18 -14.04
C THR A 12 -13.32 6.16 -13.70
N ASP A 13 -14.56 5.68 -13.61
CA ASP A 13 -15.73 6.49 -13.26
C ASP A 13 -15.64 6.98 -11.82
N TRP A 14 -15.16 6.12 -10.92
CA TRP A 14 -14.88 6.51 -9.53
C TRP A 14 -13.77 7.56 -9.44
N ILE A 15 -12.66 7.40 -10.17
CA ILE A 15 -11.56 8.39 -10.18
C ILE A 15 -12.08 9.73 -10.67
N THR A 16 -12.83 9.74 -11.77
CA THR A 16 -13.41 10.97 -12.34
C THR A 16 -14.32 11.66 -11.33
N THR A 17 -15.27 10.91 -10.75
CA THR A 17 -16.16 11.41 -9.70
C THR A 17 -15.38 11.98 -8.51
N ALA A 18 -14.35 11.27 -8.04
CA ALA A 18 -13.54 11.67 -6.91
C ALA A 18 -12.73 12.95 -7.18
N VAL A 19 -12.23 13.14 -8.41
CA VAL A 19 -11.60 14.40 -8.83
C VAL A 19 -12.61 15.54 -8.78
N ASP A 20 -13.80 15.32 -9.34
CA ASP A 20 -14.86 16.34 -9.48
C ASP A 20 -15.50 16.76 -8.16
N THR A 21 -15.36 15.98 -7.08
CA THR A 21 -15.80 16.39 -5.73
C THR A 21 -15.17 17.70 -5.24
N GLY A 22 -14.03 18.11 -5.80
CA GLY A 22 -13.32 19.33 -5.42
C GLY A 22 -12.72 19.31 -4.00
N LEU A 23 -12.79 18.18 -3.29
CA LEU A 23 -12.24 18.03 -1.94
C LEU A 23 -10.72 17.86 -2.02
N PRO A 24 -9.89 18.78 -1.48
CA PRO A 24 -8.46 18.83 -1.77
C PRO A 24 -7.71 17.51 -1.57
N GLY A 25 -7.99 16.79 -0.49
CA GLY A 25 -7.37 15.49 -0.20
C GLY A 25 -7.82 14.38 -1.15
N ILE A 26 -9.12 14.33 -1.46
CA ILE A 26 -9.72 13.29 -2.30
C ILE A 26 -9.36 13.50 -3.77
N SER A 27 -9.54 14.72 -4.29
CA SER A 27 -9.22 15.04 -5.67
C SER A 27 -7.73 14.87 -5.96
N THR A 28 -6.86 15.22 -5.00
CA THR A 28 -5.42 15.01 -5.15
C THR A 28 -5.08 13.53 -5.14
N PHE A 29 -5.62 12.75 -4.22
CA PHE A 29 -5.44 11.30 -4.20
C PHE A 29 -5.90 10.64 -5.52
N ALA A 30 -7.09 10.97 -5.99
CA ALA A 30 -7.65 10.43 -7.23
C ALA A 30 -6.80 10.79 -8.46
N ARG A 31 -6.27 12.01 -8.55
CA ARG A 31 -5.33 12.40 -9.62
C ARG A 31 -4.05 11.54 -9.62
N HIS A 32 -3.52 11.19 -8.45
CA HIS A 32 -2.34 10.32 -8.36
C HIS A 32 -2.66 8.86 -8.70
N LEU A 33 -3.89 8.38 -8.46
CA LEU A 33 -4.29 7.06 -8.94
C LEU A 33 -4.31 7.00 -10.47
N ALA A 34 -4.70 8.09 -11.13
CA ALA A 34 -4.70 8.17 -12.59
C ALA A 34 -3.29 8.08 -13.19
N THR A 35 -2.25 8.59 -12.51
CA THR A 35 -0.86 8.51 -13.01
C THR A 35 -0.32 7.08 -13.02
N ASP A 36 -0.79 6.23 -12.10
CA ASP A 36 -0.38 4.82 -11.96
C ASP A 36 -1.52 3.85 -12.34
N LEU A 37 -2.43 4.27 -13.23
CA LEU A 37 -3.69 3.57 -13.51
C LEU A 37 -3.50 2.08 -13.78
N ALA A 38 -2.52 1.71 -14.61
CA ALA A 38 -2.24 0.31 -14.94
C ALA A 38 -1.92 -0.54 -13.70
N ALA A 39 -1.12 0.00 -12.76
CA ALA A 39 -0.77 -0.71 -11.52
C ALA A 39 -1.98 -0.80 -10.57
N VAL A 40 -2.78 0.27 -10.47
CA VAL A 40 -4.00 0.30 -9.66
C VAL A 40 -5.03 -0.70 -10.20
N THR A 41 -5.29 -0.70 -11.50
CA THR A 41 -6.17 -1.68 -12.16
C THR A 41 -5.67 -3.10 -11.91
N ALA A 42 -4.37 -3.37 -12.12
CA ALA A 42 -3.81 -4.69 -11.85
C ALA A 42 -4.00 -5.13 -10.38
N GLY A 43 -3.80 -4.22 -9.42
CA GLY A 43 -4.00 -4.49 -7.99
C GLY A 43 -5.47 -4.77 -7.61
N LEU A 44 -6.42 -4.26 -8.40
CA LEU A 44 -7.86 -4.46 -8.19
C LEU A 44 -8.47 -5.56 -9.07
N THR A 45 -7.72 -6.13 -10.02
CA THR A 45 -8.20 -7.17 -10.94
C THR A 45 -7.48 -8.51 -10.73
N LEU A 46 -6.17 -8.48 -10.49
CA LEU A 46 -5.37 -9.70 -10.36
C LEU A 46 -5.52 -10.33 -8.98
N HIS A 47 -5.18 -11.62 -8.89
CA HIS A 47 -5.24 -12.34 -7.64
C HIS A 47 -4.03 -12.13 -6.72
N TRP A 48 -2.99 -11.49 -7.25
CA TRP A 48 -1.77 -11.17 -6.52
C TRP A 48 -2.03 -10.09 -5.46
N SER A 49 -1.37 -10.21 -4.32
CA SER A 49 -1.47 -9.24 -3.23
C SER A 49 -0.11 -9.03 -2.56
N SER A 50 0.18 -7.78 -2.23
CA SER A 50 1.32 -7.39 -1.40
C SER A 50 1.13 -7.74 0.08
N GLY A 51 -0.04 -8.22 0.50
CA GLY A 51 -0.39 -8.44 1.92
C GLY A 51 0.65 -9.24 2.73
N PRO A 52 1.12 -10.41 2.26
CA PRO A 52 2.18 -11.16 2.95
C PRO A 52 3.51 -10.40 3.06
N VAL A 53 3.86 -9.63 2.03
CA VAL A 53 5.07 -8.80 2.01
C VAL A 53 4.92 -7.63 2.99
N GLU A 54 3.77 -6.95 2.97
CA GLU A 54 3.45 -5.85 3.89
C GLU A 54 3.42 -6.32 5.35
N GLY A 55 2.92 -7.52 5.62
CA GLY A 55 2.97 -8.13 6.94
C GLY A 55 4.41 -8.29 7.45
N ASN A 56 5.30 -8.80 6.59
CA ASN A 56 6.74 -8.90 6.92
C ASN A 56 7.38 -7.53 7.13
N VAL A 57 7.06 -6.55 6.27
CA VAL A 57 7.55 -5.18 6.41
C VAL A 57 7.07 -4.56 7.73
N ASN A 58 5.81 -4.80 8.12
CA ASN A 58 5.27 -4.32 9.38
C ASN A 58 5.98 -4.96 10.58
N ARG A 59 6.23 -6.27 10.55
CA ARG A 59 7.03 -6.98 11.57
C ARG A 59 8.42 -6.36 11.72
N ILE A 60 9.11 -6.14 10.60
CA ILE A 60 10.45 -5.53 10.61
C ILE A 60 10.41 -4.09 11.15
N LYS A 61 9.44 -3.27 10.73
CA LYS A 61 9.23 -1.91 11.25
C LYS A 61 8.99 -1.92 12.76
N MET A 62 8.21 -2.87 13.25
CA MET A 62 7.94 -3.05 14.68
C MET A 62 9.22 -3.40 15.44
N LEU A 63 9.99 -4.40 14.99
CA LEU A 63 11.27 -4.78 15.60
C LEU A 63 12.27 -3.62 15.63
N LYS A 64 12.34 -2.82 14.55
CA LYS A 64 13.15 -1.61 14.49
C LYS A 64 12.69 -0.58 15.54
N ARG A 65 11.38 -0.33 15.66
CA ARG A 65 10.79 0.62 16.62
C ARG A 65 11.06 0.24 18.08
N GLN A 66 11.09 -1.05 18.43
CA GLN A 66 11.42 -1.51 19.78
C GLN A 66 12.83 -1.08 20.25
N THR A 67 13.74 -0.77 19.32
CA THR A 67 15.09 -0.33 19.66
C THR A 67 15.24 1.18 19.77
N TYR A 68 14.21 1.96 19.42
CA TYR A 68 14.23 3.44 19.44
C TYR A 68 15.50 4.05 18.82
N GLY A 69 16.00 3.47 17.73
CA GLY A 69 17.21 3.95 17.04
C GLY A 69 18.54 3.55 17.69
N ARG A 70 18.53 2.75 18.75
CA ARG A 70 19.73 2.30 19.47
C ARG A 70 20.37 1.03 18.88
N ALA A 71 19.78 0.45 17.84
CA ALA A 71 20.34 -0.70 17.14
C ALA A 71 20.98 -0.29 15.81
N ASN A 72 22.25 -0.67 15.65
CA ASN A 72 22.91 -0.66 14.34
C ASN A 72 22.35 -1.79 13.45
N PHE A 73 22.77 -1.83 12.18
CA PHE A 73 22.27 -2.81 11.22
C PHE A 73 22.52 -4.26 11.67
N ASP A 74 23.69 -4.57 12.20
CA ASP A 74 24.03 -5.94 12.64
C ASP A 74 23.10 -6.43 13.74
N LEU A 75 22.82 -5.57 14.74
CA LEU A 75 21.88 -5.90 15.81
C LEU A 75 20.45 -6.01 15.29
N LEU A 76 20.02 -5.13 14.39
CA LEU A 76 18.70 -5.19 13.78
C LEU A 76 18.53 -6.48 12.95
N ARG A 77 19.54 -6.87 12.17
CA ARG A 77 19.56 -8.12 11.40
C ARG A 77 19.40 -9.33 12.31
N LYS A 78 20.18 -9.41 13.40
CA LYS A 78 20.04 -10.49 14.39
C LYS A 78 18.63 -10.56 14.97
N ARG A 79 18.05 -9.40 15.34
CA ARG A 79 16.66 -9.35 15.85
C ARG A 79 15.63 -9.80 14.82
N VAL A 80 15.80 -9.50 13.54
CA VAL A 80 14.86 -9.92 12.49
C VAL A 80 14.94 -11.43 12.21
N LEU A 81 16.14 -12.00 12.24
CA LEU A 81 16.40 -13.43 11.97
C LEU A 81 16.05 -14.35 13.15
N LEU A 82 16.11 -13.85 14.39
CA LEU A 82 15.87 -14.63 15.61
C LEU A 82 14.47 -14.44 16.22
N ALA A 83 13.64 -13.57 15.65
CA ALA A 83 12.29 -13.26 16.14
C ALA A 83 11.20 -14.01 15.39
#